data_AF-A0A7K2C481-F1
#
_entry.id   AF-A0A7K2C481-F1
#
_cell.length_a   1.000
_cell.length_b   1.000
_cell.length_c   1.000
_cell.angle_alpha   90.00
_cell.angle_beta   90.00
_cell.angle_gamma   90.00
#
_symmetry.space_group_name_H-M   'P 1'
#
loop_
_entity.id
_entity.type
_entity.pdbx_description
1 polymer ?
#
loop_
_entity_poly.entity_id
_entity_poly.type
_entity_poly.pdbx_seq_one_letter_code
_entity_poly.pdbx_strand_id
1 'polypeptide(L)' 'MHLVDPEASINVAGHNGLLGRSIVKKLRANRYRNLLLRSSSELDLRAQSSVNDFFAENRPEYVILAA' A
#
# COMPACT_ATOMS: atom_id res chain seq x y z
N MET A 1 -20.70 6.09 -8.85
CA MET A 1 -20.00 6.88 -7.82
C MET A 1 -18.69 6.17 -7.52
N HIS A 2 -17.56 6.61 -8.10
CA HIS A 2 -16.23 6.20 -7.63
C HIS A 2 -15.84 7.23 -6.57
N LEU A 3 -15.62 6.76 -5.33
CA LEU A 3 -15.38 7.61 -4.16
C LEU A 3 -13.91 8.05 -4.05
N VAL A 4 -13.01 7.50 -4.87
CA VAL A 4 -11.56 7.75 -4.86
C VAL A 4 -11.01 7.68 -6.29
N ASP A 5 -10.03 8.53 -6.60
CA ASP A 5 -9.32 8.54 -7.89
C ASP A 5 -8.60 7.19 -8.12
N PRO A 6 -8.88 6.45 -9.23
CA PRO A 6 -8.20 5.20 -9.56
C PRO A 6 -6.68 5.32 -9.75
N GLU A 7 -6.17 6.52 -10.01
CA GLU A 7 -4.74 6.79 -10.19
C GLU A 7 -4.06 7.22 -8.87
N ALA A 8 -4.82 7.38 -7.79
CA ALA A 8 -4.27 7.71 -6.48
C ALA A 8 -3.29 6.64 -5.98
N SER A 9 -2.20 7.09 -5.38
CA SER A 9 -1.16 6.23 -4.79
C SER A 9 -1.65 5.58 -3.50
N ILE A 10 -1.67 4.25 -3.47
CA ILE A 10 -2.18 3.47 -2.33
C ILE A 10 -1.09 2.53 -1.83
N ASN A 11 -0.61 2.77 -0.61
CA ASN A 11 0.21 1.80 0.11
C ASN A 11 -0.66 0.72 0.77
N VAL A 12 -0.31 -0.55 0.56
CA VAL A 12 -0.92 -1.68 1.29
C VAL A 12 0.17 -2.38 2.11
N ALA A 13 0.32 -1.97 3.36
CA ALA A 13 1.21 -2.62 4.31
C ALA A 13 0.69 -4.03 4.65
N GLY A 14 1.57 -5.03 4.65
CA GLY A 14 1.16 -6.43 4.87
C GLY A 14 0.47 -7.08 3.65
N HIS A 15 0.67 -6.56 2.44
CA HIS A 15 0.00 -7.06 1.22
C HIS A 15 0.21 -8.56 0.91
N ASN A 16 1.23 -9.20 1.48
CA ASN A 16 1.50 -10.63 1.32
C ASN A 16 0.68 -11.54 2.25
N GLY A 17 0.03 -11.00 3.28
CA GLY A 17 -0.84 -11.73 4.20
C GLY A 17 -2.22 -12.06 3.61
N LEU A 18 -3.04 -12.82 4.34
CA LEU A 18 -4.37 -13.26 3.89
C LEU A 18 -5.29 -12.08 3.51
N LEU A 19 -5.38 -11.09 4.39
CA LEU A 19 -6.18 -9.88 4.17
C LEU A 19 -5.56 -9.01 3.09
N GLY A 20 -4.25 -8.73 3.18
CA GLY A 20 -3.51 -7.90 2.23
C GLY A 20 -3.66 -8.37 0.78
N ARG A 21 -3.54 -9.68 0.51
CA ARG A 21 -3.72 -10.26 -0.83
C ARG A 21 -5.14 -10.03 -1.36
N SER A 22 -6.14 -10.17 -0.50
CA SER A 22 -7.55 -9.97 -0.86
C SER A 22 -7.84 -8.50 -1.18
N ILE A 23 -7.25 -7.57 -0.42
CA ILE A 23 -7.34 -6.12 -0.65
C ILE A 23 -6.69 -5.77 -1.99
N VAL A 24 -5.46 -6.20 -2.25
CA VAL A 24 -4.77 -5.94 -3.53
C VAL A 24 -5.58 -6.50 -4.72
N LYS A 25 -6.13 -7.72 -4.59
CA LYS A 25 -6.99 -8.32 -5.62
C LYS A 25 -8.22 -7.44 -5.89
N LYS A 26 -8.88 -6.94 -4.85
CA LYS A 26 -10.05 -6.06 -4.98
C LYS A 26 -9.67 -4.72 -5.59
N LEU A 27 -8.58 -4.08 -5.17
CA LEU A 27 -8.12 -2.81 -5.73
C LEU A 27 -7.84 -2.92 -7.23
N ARG A 28 -7.09 -3.95 -7.65
CA ARG A 28 -6.83 -4.22 -9.07
C ARG A 28 -8.11 -4.48 -9.86
N ALA A 29 -9.04 -5.26 -9.30
CA ALA A 29 -10.34 -5.52 -9.94
C ALA A 29 -11.14 -4.24 -10.18
N ASN A 30 -11.02 -3.25 -9.27
CA ASN A 30 -11.65 -1.93 -9.39
C ASN A 30 -10.76 -0.90 -10.12
N ARG A 31 -9.75 -1.34 -10.89
CA ARG A 31 -8.91 -0.49 -11.74
C ARG A 31 -7.99 0.49 -11.00
N TYR A 32 -7.74 0.31 -9.71
CA TYR A 32 -6.65 1.01 -9.03
C TYR A 32 -5.31 0.44 -9.48
N ARG A 33 -4.43 1.29 -10.00
CA ARG A 33 -3.17 0.88 -10.64
C ARG A 33 -1.93 1.26 -9.84
N ASN A 34 -1.99 2.38 -9.13
CA ASN A 34 -0.86 2.98 -8.42
C ASN A 34 -0.70 2.37 -7.01
N LEU A 35 -0.38 1.06 -6.96
CA LEU A 35 -0.22 0.34 -5.71
C LEU A 35 1.25 0.33 -5.27
N LEU A 36 1.53 0.90 -4.11
CA LEU A 36 2.84 0.93 -3.48
C LEU A 36 2.98 -0.30 -2.56
N LEU A 37 3.57 -1.37 -3.10
CA LEU A 37 3.69 -2.66 -2.42
C LEU A 37 5.15 -2.94 -2.06
N ARG A 38 5.45 -2.98 -0.76
CA ARG A 38 6.75 -3.38 -0.21
C ARG A 38 6.57 -4.60 0.69
N SER A 39 7.37 -5.62 0.47
CA SER A 39 7.44 -6.80 1.33
C SER A 39 8.12 -6.43 2.65
N SER A 40 7.95 -7.27 3.68
CA SER A 40 8.60 -7.05 4.98
C SER A 40 10.14 -7.10 4.92
N SER A 41 10.72 -7.69 3.86
CA SER A 41 12.17 -7.65 3.60
C SER A 41 12.62 -6.37 2.90
N GLU A 42 11.73 -5.68 2.18
CA GLU A 42 12.02 -4.40 1.52
C GLU A 42 11.73 -3.20 2.43
N LEU A 43 10.78 -3.34 3.34
CA LEU A 43 10.40 -2.31 4.30
C LEU A 43 9.99 -2.97 5.64
N ASP A 44 10.86 -2.88 6.64
CA ASP A 44 10.52 -3.27 8.02
C ASP A 44 9.71 -2.14 8.69
N LEU A 45 8.42 -2.36 8.89
CA LEU A 45 7.52 -1.38 9.50
C LEU A 45 7.84 -1.08 10.97
N ARG A 46 8.68 -1.88 11.63
CA ARG A 46 9.16 -1.64 13.00
C ARG A 46 10.35 -0.67 13.03
N ALA A 47 11.02 -0.48 11.88
CA ALA A 47 12.14 0.44 11.74
C ALA A 47 11.63 1.83 11.33
N GLN A 48 11.53 2.74 12.29
CA GLN A 48 10.98 4.08 12.07
C GLN A 48 11.69 4.86 10.96
N SER A 49 13.02 4.76 10.85
CA SER A 49 13.79 5.43 9.80
C SER A 49 13.38 4.92 8.41
N SER A 50 13.29 3.61 8.22
CA SER A 50 12.87 3.01 6.95
C SER A 50 11.45 3.42 6.55
N VAL A 51 10.53 3.51 7.52
CA VAL A 51 9.18 4.02 7.28
C VAL A 51 9.21 5.49 6.89
N ASN A 52 9.96 6.32 7.61
CA ASN A 52 10.08 7.75 7.29
C ASN A 52 10.63 7.98 5.89
N ASP A 53 11.68 7.25 5.50
CA ASP A 53 12.29 7.34 4.18
C ASP A 53 11.30 6.92 3.08
N PHE A 54 10.58 5.81 3.29
CA PHE A 54 9.55 5.35 2.37
C PHE A 54 8.45 6.41 2.15
N PHE A 55 7.93 7.00 3.23
CA PHE A 55 6.89 8.04 3.15
C PHE A 55 7.40 9.34 2.53
N ALA A 56 8.64 9.74 2.82
CA ALA A 56 9.24 10.93 2.24
C ALA A 56 9.43 10.81 0.72
N GLU A 57 9.86 9.63 0.25
CA GLU A 57 10.06 9.31 -1.16
C GLU A 57 8.74 9.13 -1.92
N ASN A 58 7.83 8.30 -1.39
CA ASN A 58 6.67 7.80 -2.15
C ASN A 58 5.39 8.61 -1.92
N ARG A 59 5.27 9.31 -0.78
CA ARG A 59 4.13 10.17 -0.40
C ARG A 59 2.76 9.56 -0.76
N PRO A 60 2.43 8.38 -0.24
CA PRO A 60 1.15 7.72 -0.52
C PRO A 60 -0.03 8.62 -0.13
N GLU A 61 -1.02 8.74 -1.01
CA GLU A 61 -2.28 9.43 -0.71
C GLU A 61 -3.16 8.62 0.24
N TYR A 62 -3.10 7.29 0.14
CA TYR A 62 -3.82 6.37 1.00
C TYR A 62 -2.91 5.29 1.55
N VAL A 63 -3.15 4.91 2.81
CA VAL A 63 -2.44 3.82 3.47
C VAL A 63 -3.46 2.84 4.03
N ILE A 64 -3.29 1.57 3.69
CA ILE A 64 -4.06 0.45 4.24
C ILE A 64 -3.13 -0.39 5.09
N LEU A 65 -3.39 -0.42 6.40
CA LEU A 65 -2.62 -1.22 7.37
C LEU A 65 -3.27 -2.61 7.51
N ALA A 66 -2.63 -3.64 6.96
CA ALA A 66 -3.08 -5.04 7.03
C ALA A 66 -2.00 -5.99 7.59
N ALA A 67 -0.94 -5.43 8.19
CA ALA A 67 0.14 -6.12 8.87
C ALA A 67 -0.11 -6.20 10.38
#